data_AF-A0A960N5C2-F1
#
_entry.id   AF-A0A960N5C2-F1
#
_cell.length_a   1.000
_cell.length_b   1.000
_cell.length_c   1.000
_cell.angle_alpha   90.00
_cell.angle_beta   90.00
_cell.angle_gamma   90.00
#
_symmetry.space_group_name_H-M   'P 1'
#
loop_
_entity.id
_entity.type
_entity.pdbx_description
1 polymer ?
#
loop_
_entity_poly.entity_id
_entity_poly.type
_entity_poly.pdbx_seq_one_letter_code
_entity_poly.pdbx_strand_id
1 'polypeptide(L)'
;PIIPAGIEFEFPYDESIYVERAVNEVVETLFIAFALVVLTIFVFLRDLRSTLVPALTVPVSVMGTFGLLYLLGYSVNIFTLLALVLAIGIVVDDAIVVLENIYRHIEAGDSPMQASLKTMREIAFAIVTITLSLVAVFLPLAFVGGLTGKLLIEFAVALAGSVVCSAFVALTLSPMVSARILRSKSEEKHGALFAWFERRFDNLSRRYERTLSWSLNHRAIIMVCAAGLMGLTVYFFQNLEQEFLPEEDKGRFLALAITPQGSTPEYTDRMMRQMEEIASQTPELTGYFSAVALPFNGPGDSTQGFMFMRLANGERRPLRDIVGGPTGLGARFITEVEGAIAIPILPKAVDLGISQPFELVLTHTDIGEMYAFSQQLMNRLRQEGFLANVRASMELTKPELDLRVDRDRAGVLNVSVADISRTLQILFGGQDLADIKQRGRQFEVVVQLERDRRLTPSDLDRIYVPDRGGKLVQLSNLVTVVTGAGPNRIERYNRQRSTTIQGTPVGLPLGTAMQRTEEILKEILPPGHGYTWKGESQNLRDSSGEIWFFLGMAIIVVYMVLAAQFESFVHPFTVMLALPLAFLGAFGLLYGLSWVNHYGTNF
;
A
#
# COMPACT_ATOMS: atom_id res chain seq x y z
N PRO A 1 7.19 -19.08 -35.41
CA PRO A 1 7.21 -19.73 -34.08
C PRO A 1 8.66 -19.90 -33.59
N ILE A 2 9.10 -19.08 -32.65
CA ILE A 2 10.50 -19.03 -32.15
C ILE A 2 10.79 -20.17 -31.14
N ILE A 3 9.75 -20.88 -30.70
CA ILE A 3 9.83 -21.91 -29.66
C ILE A 3 9.94 -23.30 -30.31
N PRO A 4 10.94 -24.13 -29.92
CA PRO A 4 11.06 -25.52 -30.38
C PRO A 4 9.81 -26.37 -30.07
N ALA A 5 9.58 -27.42 -30.86
CA ALA A 5 8.49 -28.36 -30.61
C ALA A 5 8.65 -29.05 -29.24
N GLY A 6 7.57 -29.13 -28.46
CA GLY A 6 7.54 -29.75 -27.13
C GLY A 6 7.81 -28.81 -25.96
N ILE A 7 7.94 -27.49 -26.19
CA ILE A 7 8.06 -26.47 -25.14
C ILE A 7 6.81 -25.59 -25.13
N GLU A 8 6.15 -25.51 -23.99
CA GLU A 8 5.03 -24.61 -23.72
C GLU A 8 5.44 -23.58 -22.66
N PHE A 9 4.94 -22.35 -22.79
CA PHE A 9 5.15 -21.27 -21.83
C PHE A 9 3.85 -21.01 -21.08
N GLU A 10 3.92 -21.05 -19.76
CA GLU A 10 2.83 -20.66 -18.87
C GLU A 10 3.27 -19.52 -17.96
N PHE A 11 2.32 -18.65 -17.62
CA PHE A 11 2.51 -17.53 -16.70
C PHE A 11 1.69 -17.78 -15.43
N PRO A 12 2.25 -18.47 -14.42
CA PRO A 12 1.54 -18.75 -13.17
C PRO A 12 1.35 -17.48 -12.33
N TYR A 13 2.17 -16.45 -12.56
CA TYR A 13 2.15 -15.19 -11.84
C TYR A 13 2.23 -14.02 -12.83
N ASP A 14 1.16 -13.23 -12.91
CA ASP A 14 1.07 -12.06 -13.79
C ASP A 14 0.34 -10.93 -13.06
N GLU A 15 1.04 -9.83 -12.80
CA GLU A 15 0.49 -8.67 -12.09
C GLU A 15 -0.44 -7.84 -12.97
N SER A 16 -0.23 -7.89 -14.29
CA SER A 16 -0.95 -7.03 -15.24
C SER A 16 -2.44 -7.35 -15.28
N ILE A 17 -2.83 -8.60 -15.03
CA ILE A 17 -4.24 -9.03 -14.97
C ILE A 17 -5.00 -8.30 -13.87
N TYR A 18 -4.39 -8.16 -12.69
CA TYR A 18 -4.99 -7.42 -11.58
C TYR A 18 -5.07 -5.92 -11.92
N VAL A 19 -3.99 -5.33 -12.46
CA VAL A 19 -3.97 -3.92 -12.85
C VAL A 19 -5.04 -3.62 -13.90
N GLU A 20 -5.17 -4.45 -14.93
CA GLU A 20 -6.19 -4.31 -15.96
C GLU A 20 -7.60 -4.42 -15.37
N ARG A 21 -7.85 -5.39 -14.48
CA ARG A 21 -9.13 -5.53 -13.80
C ARG A 21 -9.46 -4.33 -12.93
N ALA A 22 -8.51 -3.88 -12.11
CA ALA A 22 -8.69 -2.72 -11.23
C ALA A 22 -8.98 -1.45 -12.04
N VAL A 23 -8.28 -1.23 -13.16
CA VAL A 23 -8.56 -0.11 -14.06
C VAL A 23 -9.96 -0.23 -14.69
N ASN A 24 -10.33 -1.41 -15.18
CA ASN A 24 -11.64 -1.64 -15.77
C ASN A 24 -12.79 -1.44 -14.76
N GLU A 25 -12.62 -1.91 -13.53
CA GLU A 25 -13.60 -1.75 -12.44
C GLU A 25 -13.76 -0.28 -12.03
N VAL A 26 -12.66 0.48 -11.97
CA VAL A 26 -12.73 1.92 -11.70
C VAL A 26 -13.40 2.67 -12.86
N VAL A 27 -13.14 2.30 -14.12
CA VAL A 27 -13.82 2.88 -15.29
C VAL A 27 -15.31 2.55 -15.30
N GLU A 28 -15.70 1.31 -14.98
CA GLU A 28 -17.10 0.93 -14.83
C GLU A 28 -17.76 1.74 -13.71
N THR A 29 -17.09 1.86 -12.56
CA THR A 29 -17.55 2.67 -11.43
C THR A 29 -17.71 4.13 -11.80
N LEU A 30 -16.81 4.69 -12.62
CA LEU A 30 -16.92 6.04 -13.15
C LEU A 30 -18.21 6.23 -13.98
N PHE A 31 -18.54 5.27 -14.85
CA PHE A 31 -19.80 5.30 -15.62
C PHE A 31 -21.03 5.13 -14.74
N ILE A 32 -21.00 4.23 -13.75
CA ILE A 32 -22.09 4.04 -12.79
C ILE A 32 -22.31 5.32 -11.97
N ALA A 33 -21.24 5.90 -11.43
CA ALA A 33 -21.29 7.14 -10.66
C ALA A 33 -21.85 8.28 -11.50
N PHE A 34 -21.38 8.44 -12.74
CA PHE A 34 -21.92 9.43 -13.68
C PHE A 34 -23.41 9.21 -13.96
N ALA A 35 -23.83 7.98 -14.24
CA ALA A 35 -25.23 7.64 -14.48
C ALA A 35 -26.11 7.90 -13.25
N LEU A 36 -25.63 7.57 -12.05
CA LEU A 36 -26.33 7.86 -10.79
C LEU A 36 -26.46 9.36 -10.53
N VAL A 37 -25.44 10.15 -10.85
CA VAL A 37 -25.51 11.61 -10.69
C VAL A 37 -26.49 12.20 -11.70
N VAL A 38 -26.42 11.80 -12.98
CA VAL A 38 -27.40 12.23 -13.99
C VAL A 38 -28.82 11.83 -13.60
N LEU A 39 -29.02 10.61 -13.10
CA LEU A 39 -30.31 10.12 -12.60
C LEU A 39 -30.78 10.95 -11.39
N THR A 40 -29.90 11.25 -10.46
CA THR A 40 -30.23 12.06 -9.28
C THR A 40 -30.69 13.46 -9.70
N ILE A 41 -29.95 14.11 -10.60
CA ILE A 41 -30.33 15.40 -11.18
C ILE A 41 -31.67 15.30 -11.90
N PHE A 42 -31.90 14.25 -12.68
CA PHE A 42 -33.18 14.02 -13.34
C PHE A 42 -34.33 13.86 -12.34
N VAL A 43 -34.12 13.17 -11.21
CA VAL A 43 -35.14 13.01 -10.17
C VAL A 43 -35.47 14.35 -9.48
N PHE A 44 -34.47 15.22 -9.30
CA PHE A 44 -34.63 16.55 -8.71
C PHE A 44 -35.27 17.56 -9.67
N LEU A 45 -34.73 17.70 -10.88
CA LEU A 45 -35.17 18.71 -11.85
C LEU A 45 -36.33 18.24 -12.74
N ARG A 46 -36.45 16.94 -12.99
CA ARG A 46 -37.54 16.26 -13.75
C ARG A 46 -37.78 16.75 -15.16
N ASP A 47 -36.89 17.58 -15.66
CA ASP A 47 -36.84 18.06 -17.03
C ASP A 47 -35.59 17.51 -17.72
N LEU A 48 -35.82 16.67 -18.74
CA LEU A 48 -34.76 16.05 -19.55
C LEU A 48 -33.76 17.09 -20.08
N ARG A 49 -34.24 18.29 -20.44
CA ARG A 49 -33.41 19.35 -21.03
C ARG A 49 -32.48 19.97 -20.01
N SER A 50 -32.97 20.21 -18.81
CA SER A 50 -32.17 20.70 -17.68
C SER A 50 -31.13 19.65 -17.26
N THR A 51 -31.49 18.37 -17.22
CA THR A 51 -30.53 17.28 -16.94
C THR A 51 -29.45 17.15 -18.00
N LEU A 52 -29.74 17.46 -19.28
CA LEU A 52 -28.74 17.42 -20.35
C LEU A 52 -27.58 18.41 -20.13
N VAL A 53 -27.78 19.49 -19.35
CA VAL A 53 -26.73 20.47 -19.08
C VAL A 53 -25.57 19.82 -18.28
N PRO A 54 -25.78 19.29 -17.06
CA PRO A 54 -24.77 18.51 -16.35
C PRO A 54 -24.26 17.29 -17.11
N ALA A 55 -25.13 16.58 -17.84
CA ALA A 55 -24.73 15.39 -18.60
C ALA A 55 -23.71 15.71 -19.71
N LEU A 56 -23.68 16.94 -20.23
CA LEU A 56 -22.70 17.40 -21.21
C LEU A 56 -21.48 18.05 -20.56
N THR A 57 -21.65 18.79 -19.46
CA THR A 57 -20.56 19.55 -18.84
C THR A 57 -19.60 18.65 -18.07
N VAL A 58 -20.10 17.61 -17.39
CA VAL A 58 -19.27 16.73 -16.56
C VAL A 58 -18.23 15.96 -17.37
N PRO A 59 -18.55 15.30 -18.50
CA PRO A 59 -17.53 14.66 -19.33
C PRO A 59 -16.47 15.63 -19.84
N VAL A 60 -16.85 16.87 -20.18
CA VAL A 60 -15.92 17.90 -20.64
C VAL A 60 -14.96 18.31 -19.51
N SER A 61 -15.46 18.47 -18.29
CA SER A 61 -14.63 18.75 -17.11
C SER A 61 -13.63 17.62 -16.86
N VAL A 62 -14.07 16.36 -16.90
CA VAL A 62 -13.21 15.17 -16.72
C VAL A 62 -12.15 15.08 -17.83
N MET A 63 -12.52 15.31 -19.10
CA MET A 63 -11.55 15.38 -20.21
C MET A 63 -10.54 16.52 -20.03
N GLY A 64 -10.99 17.68 -19.53
CA GLY A 64 -10.13 18.79 -19.16
C GLY A 64 -9.11 18.41 -18.10
N THR A 65 -9.51 17.64 -17.09
CA THR A 65 -8.62 17.14 -16.04
C THR A 65 -7.49 16.29 -16.62
N PHE A 66 -7.79 15.37 -17.55
CA PHE A 66 -6.74 14.58 -18.20
C PHE A 66 -5.76 15.45 -18.98
N GLY A 67 -6.24 16.51 -19.65
CA GLY A 67 -5.37 17.50 -20.30
C GLY A 67 -4.45 18.22 -19.30
N LEU A 68 -4.98 18.62 -18.14
CA LEU A 68 -4.21 19.28 -17.08
C LEU A 68 -3.17 18.34 -16.45
N LEU A 69 -3.55 17.08 -16.18
CA LEU A 69 -2.63 16.05 -15.69
C LEU A 69 -1.48 15.81 -16.68
N TYR A 70 -1.79 15.72 -17.98
CA TYR A 70 -0.79 15.58 -19.03
C TYR A 70 0.18 16.77 -19.08
N LEU A 71 -0.33 18.01 -18.97
CA LEU A 71 0.50 19.22 -18.95
C LEU A 71 1.44 19.29 -17.74
N LEU A 72 0.99 18.77 -16.60
CA LEU A 72 1.79 18.72 -15.36
C LEU A 72 2.71 17.48 -15.28
N GLY A 73 2.65 16.57 -16.25
CA GLY A 73 3.48 15.38 -16.30
C GLY A 73 3.05 14.25 -15.36
N TYR A 74 1.79 14.25 -14.91
CA TYR A 74 1.23 13.16 -14.10
C TYR A 74 0.71 12.01 -14.97
N SER A 75 0.75 10.80 -14.39
CA SER A 75 0.27 9.59 -15.04
C SER A 75 -1.22 9.33 -14.75
N VAL A 76 -1.86 8.49 -15.57
CA VAL A 76 -3.17 7.90 -15.22
C VAL A 76 -2.90 6.61 -14.47
N ASN A 77 -3.30 6.57 -13.20
CA ASN A 77 -3.18 5.44 -12.29
C ASN A 77 -4.39 5.36 -11.36
N ILE A 78 -4.42 4.32 -10.51
CA ILE A 78 -5.53 4.04 -9.59
C ILE A 78 -5.86 5.25 -8.69
N PHE A 79 -4.87 5.99 -8.17
CA PHE A 79 -5.11 7.16 -7.31
C PHE A 79 -5.73 8.32 -8.08
N THR A 80 -5.24 8.61 -9.30
CA THR A 80 -5.85 9.64 -10.15
C THR A 80 -7.26 9.27 -10.61
N LEU A 81 -7.53 7.99 -10.89
CA LEU A 81 -8.85 7.52 -11.28
C LEU A 81 -9.83 7.56 -10.09
N LEU A 82 -9.39 7.17 -8.90
CA LEU A 82 -10.19 7.29 -7.68
C LEU A 82 -10.54 8.76 -7.37
N ALA A 83 -9.57 9.67 -7.57
CA ALA A 83 -9.81 11.10 -7.48
C ALA A 83 -10.88 11.56 -8.50
N LEU A 84 -10.86 11.04 -9.73
CA LEU A 84 -11.87 11.34 -10.75
C LEU A 84 -13.25 10.79 -10.41
N VAL A 85 -13.35 9.59 -9.82
CA VAL A 85 -14.63 9.03 -9.34
C VAL A 85 -15.23 9.93 -8.27
N LEU A 86 -14.43 10.35 -7.27
CA LEU A 86 -14.87 11.30 -6.24
C LEU A 86 -15.21 12.66 -6.85
N ALA A 87 -14.41 13.10 -7.84
CA ALA A 87 -14.60 14.37 -8.51
C ALA A 87 -15.93 14.46 -9.24
N ILE A 88 -16.51 13.37 -9.76
CA ILE A 88 -17.82 13.44 -10.45
C ILE A 88 -18.84 14.15 -9.57
N GLY A 89 -18.98 13.78 -8.30
CA GLY A 89 -19.93 14.42 -7.38
C GLY A 89 -19.66 15.92 -7.23
N ILE A 90 -18.38 16.28 -7.05
CA ILE A 90 -17.93 17.65 -6.80
C ILE A 90 -18.04 18.53 -8.07
N VAL A 91 -17.69 17.99 -9.23
CA VAL A 91 -17.70 18.68 -10.54
C VAL A 91 -19.13 19.03 -10.95
N VAL A 92 -20.10 18.22 -10.55
CA VAL A 92 -21.50 18.45 -10.89
C VAL A 92 -22.07 19.62 -10.09
N ASP A 93 -21.61 19.85 -8.85
CA ASP A 93 -22.15 20.87 -7.95
C ASP A 93 -22.14 22.28 -8.58
N ASP A 94 -21.01 22.72 -9.16
CA ASP A 94 -20.94 24.05 -9.79
C ASP A 94 -21.92 24.18 -10.96
N ALA A 95 -22.04 23.13 -11.77
CA ALA A 95 -22.97 23.11 -12.91
C ALA A 95 -24.43 23.10 -12.45
N ILE A 96 -24.76 22.40 -11.37
CA ILE A 96 -26.10 22.41 -10.76
C ILE A 96 -26.42 23.79 -10.22
N VAL A 97 -25.52 24.42 -9.45
CA VAL A 97 -25.78 25.74 -8.86
C VAL A 97 -26.03 26.80 -9.94
N VAL A 98 -25.26 26.77 -11.03
CA VAL A 98 -25.52 27.63 -12.20
C VAL A 98 -26.89 27.31 -12.81
N LEU A 99 -27.17 26.04 -13.09
CA LEU A 99 -28.42 25.63 -13.72
C LEU A 99 -29.65 25.98 -12.87
N GLU A 100 -29.62 25.72 -11.58
CA GLU A 100 -30.69 26.02 -10.63
C GLU A 100 -30.99 27.52 -10.61
N ASN A 101 -29.96 28.36 -10.56
CA ASN A 101 -30.19 29.81 -10.57
C ASN A 101 -30.68 30.33 -11.92
N ILE A 102 -30.26 29.73 -13.05
CA ILE A 102 -30.82 30.04 -14.38
C ILE A 102 -32.29 29.64 -14.41
N TYR A 103 -32.61 28.44 -13.93
CA TYR A 103 -33.97 27.92 -13.90
C TYR A 103 -34.88 28.82 -13.05
N ARG A 104 -34.43 29.25 -11.86
CA ARG A 104 -35.13 30.22 -11.01
C ARG A 104 -35.46 31.53 -11.73
N HIS A 105 -34.55 32.02 -12.58
CA HIS A 105 -34.77 33.24 -13.39
C HIS A 105 -35.75 33.02 -14.55
N ILE A 106 -35.71 31.85 -15.19
CA ILE A 106 -36.68 31.46 -16.21
C ILE A 106 -38.09 31.35 -15.60
N GLU A 107 -38.21 30.81 -14.38
CA GLU A 107 -39.48 30.77 -13.64
C GLU A 107 -39.99 32.16 -13.25
N ALA A 108 -39.07 33.10 -12.98
CA ALA A 108 -39.39 34.51 -12.75
C ALA A 108 -39.80 35.27 -14.04
N GLY A 109 -39.71 34.63 -15.21
CA GLY A 109 -40.20 35.16 -16.49
C GLY A 109 -39.12 35.61 -17.47
N ASP A 110 -37.83 35.48 -17.13
CA ASP A 110 -36.74 35.85 -18.02
C ASP A 110 -36.61 34.86 -19.20
N SER A 111 -36.19 35.35 -20.38
CA SER A 111 -35.81 34.45 -21.48
C SER A 111 -34.55 33.65 -21.11
N PRO A 112 -34.35 32.41 -21.60
CA PRO A 112 -33.19 31.58 -21.24
C PRO A 112 -31.83 32.27 -21.39
N MET A 113 -31.67 33.11 -22.41
CA MET A 113 -30.46 33.91 -22.62
C MET A 113 -30.29 35.00 -21.55
N GLN A 114 -31.36 35.73 -21.23
CA GLN A 114 -31.32 36.78 -20.20
C GLN A 114 -31.09 36.18 -18.81
N ALA A 115 -31.79 35.09 -18.50
CA ALA A 115 -31.61 34.33 -17.27
C ALA A 115 -30.15 33.88 -17.10
N SER A 116 -29.55 33.30 -18.15
CA SER A 116 -28.14 32.89 -18.13
C SER A 116 -27.18 34.04 -17.86
N LEU A 117 -27.35 35.19 -18.54
CA LEU A 117 -26.51 36.37 -18.31
C LEU A 117 -26.67 36.94 -16.90
N LYS A 118 -27.90 36.94 -16.37
CA LYS A 118 -28.18 37.45 -15.02
C LYS A 118 -27.62 36.53 -13.95
N THR A 119 -27.79 35.22 -14.09
CA THR A 119 -27.17 34.22 -13.19
C THR A 119 -25.65 34.38 -13.13
N MET A 120 -24.99 34.55 -14.27
CA MET A 120 -23.54 34.73 -14.30
C MET A 120 -23.08 35.99 -13.56
N ARG A 121 -23.87 37.07 -13.57
CA ARG A 121 -23.55 38.29 -12.79
C ARG A 121 -23.72 38.09 -11.29
N GLU A 122 -24.59 37.19 -10.86
CA GLU A 122 -24.86 36.92 -9.45
C GLU A 122 -23.89 35.91 -8.84
N ILE A 123 -23.57 34.83 -9.56
CA ILE A 123 -22.94 33.65 -8.96
C ILE A 123 -21.48 33.43 -9.41
N ALA A 124 -21.00 34.06 -10.48
CA ALA A 124 -19.65 33.80 -11.00
C ALA A 124 -18.54 33.96 -9.93
N PHE A 125 -18.63 35.01 -9.10
CA PHE A 125 -17.68 35.23 -8.01
C PHE A 125 -17.74 34.12 -6.96
N ALA A 126 -18.94 33.67 -6.60
CA ALA A 126 -19.13 32.59 -5.63
C ALA A 126 -18.51 31.27 -6.11
N ILE A 127 -18.71 30.90 -7.38
CA ILE A 127 -18.13 29.66 -7.97
C ILE A 127 -16.60 29.72 -7.94
N VAL A 128 -16.00 30.83 -8.38
CA VAL A 128 -14.53 30.98 -8.36
C VAL A 128 -14.00 30.83 -6.95
N THR A 129 -14.72 31.32 -5.94
CA THR A 129 -14.22 31.30 -4.57
C THR A 129 -14.42 29.96 -3.89
N ILE A 130 -15.52 29.26 -4.15
CA ILE A 130 -15.71 27.86 -3.73
C ILE A 130 -14.61 26.99 -4.33
N THR A 131 -14.34 27.16 -5.63
CA THR A 131 -13.26 26.47 -6.35
C THR A 131 -11.90 26.72 -5.71
N LEU A 132 -11.56 27.99 -5.48
CA LEU A 132 -10.27 28.35 -4.89
C LEU A 132 -10.13 27.79 -3.47
N SER A 133 -11.20 27.82 -2.68
CA SER A 133 -11.24 27.24 -1.34
C SER A 133 -10.96 25.74 -1.39
N LEU A 134 -11.61 25.02 -2.32
CA LEU A 134 -11.45 23.58 -2.47
C LEU A 134 -10.06 23.20 -2.97
N VAL A 135 -9.50 23.93 -3.93
CA VAL A 135 -8.11 23.76 -4.39
C VAL A 135 -7.13 24.01 -3.24
N ALA A 136 -7.39 25.02 -2.40
CA ALA A 136 -6.52 25.38 -1.29
C ALA A 136 -6.50 24.31 -0.17
N VAL A 137 -7.56 23.51 0.01
CA VAL A 137 -7.58 22.34 0.92
C VAL A 137 -6.47 21.36 0.55
N PHE A 138 -6.19 21.19 -0.73
CA PHE A 138 -5.24 20.20 -1.25
C PHE A 138 -3.80 20.71 -1.35
N LEU A 139 -3.59 22.03 -1.28
CA LEU A 139 -2.26 22.64 -1.38
C LEU A 139 -1.26 22.11 -0.32
N PRO A 140 -1.63 21.91 0.96
CA PRO A 140 -0.73 21.34 1.96
C PRO A 140 -0.23 19.94 1.59
N LEU A 141 -0.99 19.16 0.82
CA LEU A 141 -0.60 17.80 0.44
C LEU A 141 0.63 17.77 -0.47
N ALA A 142 0.91 18.87 -1.18
CA ALA A 142 2.12 19.01 -1.99
C ALA A 142 3.41 19.02 -1.15
N PHE A 143 3.30 19.26 0.16
CA PHE A 143 4.43 19.28 1.08
C PHE A 143 4.57 17.99 1.90
N VAL A 144 3.69 17.00 1.70
CA VAL A 144 3.76 15.69 2.37
C VAL A 144 4.96 14.92 1.83
N GLY A 145 5.79 14.43 2.74
CA GLY A 145 7.00 13.69 2.42
C GLY A 145 6.73 12.20 2.22
N GLY A 146 7.82 11.45 2.05
CA GLY A 146 7.79 10.00 2.07
C GLY A 146 6.95 9.35 0.96
N LEU A 147 6.54 8.11 1.22
CA LEU A 147 5.70 7.33 0.31
C LEU A 147 4.28 7.88 0.25
N THR A 148 3.71 8.21 1.40
CA THR A 148 2.32 8.70 1.54
C THR A 148 2.09 9.99 0.77
N GLY A 149 3.04 10.94 0.84
CA GLY A 149 2.94 12.17 0.08
C GLY A 149 2.96 11.95 -1.43
N LYS A 150 3.76 10.99 -1.93
CA LYS A 150 3.77 10.64 -3.35
C LYS A 150 2.45 10.04 -3.84
N LEU A 151 1.78 9.25 -3.00
CA LEU A 151 0.47 8.68 -3.36
C LEU A 151 -0.64 9.74 -3.29
N LEU A 152 -0.61 10.59 -2.25
CA LEU A 152 -1.64 11.60 -2.03
C LEU A 152 -1.51 12.81 -2.96
N ILE A 153 -0.31 13.17 -3.45
CA ILE A 153 -0.13 14.32 -4.32
C ILE A 153 -0.80 14.11 -5.69
N GLU A 154 -0.73 12.91 -6.26
CA GLU A 154 -1.37 12.61 -7.54
C GLU A 154 -2.90 12.63 -7.41
N PHE A 155 -3.42 12.09 -6.31
CA PHE A 155 -4.84 12.20 -5.94
C PHE A 155 -5.26 13.67 -5.79
N ALA A 156 -4.48 14.46 -5.05
CA ALA A 156 -4.74 15.87 -4.78
C ALA A 156 -4.74 16.72 -6.06
N VAL A 157 -3.76 16.51 -6.95
CA VAL A 157 -3.66 17.25 -8.21
C VAL A 157 -4.77 16.85 -9.18
N ALA A 158 -5.12 15.57 -9.27
CA ALA A 158 -6.25 15.12 -10.08
C ALA A 158 -7.57 15.73 -9.61
N LEU A 159 -7.81 15.74 -8.29
CA LEU A 159 -9.01 16.32 -7.70
C LEU A 159 -9.02 17.85 -7.87
N ALA A 160 -7.96 18.56 -7.50
CA ALA A 160 -7.87 20.01 -7.69
C ALA A 160 -7.99 20.42 -9.17
N GLY A 161 -7.32 19.69 -10.07
CA GLY A 161 -7.44 19.87 -11.51
C GLY A 161 -8.87 19.69 -12.01
N SER A 162 -9.58 18.67 -11.51
CA SER A 162 -10.97 18.44 -11.88
C SER A 162 -11.91 19.55 -11.44
N VAL A 163 -11.70 20.12 -10.26
CA VAL A 163 -12.50 21.24 -9.75
C VAL A 163 -12.20 22.52 -10.55
N VAL A 164 -10.93 22.78 -10.88
CA VAL A 164 -10.56 23.93 -11.73
C VAL A 164 -11.19 23.81 -13.11
N CYS A 165 -11.14 22.62 -13.72
CA CYS A 165 -11.80 22.36 -15.00
C CYS A 165 -13.32 22.47 -14.87
N SER A 166 -13.92 21.97 -13.79
CA SER A 166 -15.34 22.13 -13.48
C SER A 166 -15.76 23.57 -13.43
N ALA A 167 -15.06 24.41 -12.66
CA ALA A 167 -15.36 25.82 -12.52
C ALA A 167 -15.28 26.54 -13.87
N PHE A 168 -14.24 26.25 -14.66
CA PHE A 168 -14.11 26.80 -16.00
C PHE A 168 -15.32 26.42 -16.89
N VAL A 169 -15.73 25.15 -16.87
CA VAL A 169 -16.88 24.67 -17.63
C VAL A 169 -18.20 25.26 -17.10
N ALA A 170 -18.37 25.38 -15.78
CA ALA A 170 -19.54 25.98 -15.14
C ALA A 170 -19.71 27.45 -15.46
N LEU A 171 -18.60 28.20 -15.58
CA LEU A 171 -18.62 29.62 -15.90
C LEU A 171 -18.77 29.90 -17.41
N THR A 172 -18.52 28.91 -18.27
CA THR A 172 -18.49 29.10 -19.73
C THR A 172 -19.56 28.26 -20.45
N LEU A 173 -19.42 26.94 -20.41
CA LEU A 173 -20.26 26.00 -21.15
C LEU A 173 -21.65 25.87 -20.53
N SER A 174 -21.76 25.75 -19.20
CA SER A 174 -23.06 25.59 -18.53
C SER A 174 -24.07 26.70 -18.87
N PRO A 175 -23.75 28.00 -18.76
CA PRO A 175 -24.70 29.06 -19.14
C PRO A 175 -24.95 29.10 -20.65
N MET A 176 -23.95 28.77 -21.49
CA MET A 176 -24.10 28.74 -22.94
C MET A 176 -25.07 27.64 -23.40
N VAL A 177 -24.91 26.43 -22.86
CA VAL A 177 -25.80 25.29 -23.13
C VAL A 177 -27.19 25.56 -22.57
N SER A 178 -27.29 26.09 -21.36
CA SER A 178 -28.56 26.45 -20.73
C SER A 178 -29.34 27.48 -21.55
N ALA A 179 -28.69 28.53 -22.05
CA ALA A 179 -29.31 29.54 -22.90
C ALA A 179 -29.85 28.99 -24.24
N ARG A 180 -29.33 27.84 -24.72
CA ARG A 180 -29.71 27.23 -25.99
C ARG A 180 -30.72 26.10 -25.85
N ILE A 181 -30.64 25.31 -24.78
CA ILE A 181 -31.42 24.07 -24.60
C ILE A 181 -32.69 24.33 -23.77
N LEU A 182 -32.61 25.20 -22.76
CA LEU A 182 -33.74 25.54 -21.90
C LEU A 182 -34.79 26.35 -22.68
N ARG A 183 -36.05 26.20 -22.30
CA ARG A 183 -37.18 26.95 -22.85
C ARG A 183 -37.88 27.73 -21.76
N SER A 184 -38.34 28.93 -22.08
CA SER A 184 -39.34 29.62 -21.26
C SER A 184 -40.68 28.87 -21.37
N LYS A 185 -41.37 28.71 -20.23
CA LYS A 185 -42.60 27.90 -20.04
C LYS A 185 -43.43 27.64 -21.32
N SER A 186 -43.65 26.36 -21.60
CA SER A 186 -44.96 25.86 -22.06
C SER A 186 -45.56 25.05 -20.91
N GLU A 187 -46.84 25.25 -20.61
CA GLU A 187 -47.59 24.50 -19.60
C GLU A 187 -47.50 22.98 -19.83
N GLU A 188 -46.55 22.29 -19.22
CA GLU A 188 -46.58 20.84 -19.16
C GLU A 188 -47.43 20.38 -17.98
N LYS A 189 -48.43 19.55 -18.29
CA LYS A 189 -49.30 18.90 -17.30
C LYS A 189 -48.48 17.87 -16.55
N HIS A 190 -48.14 18.20 -15.31
CA HIS A 190 -47.37 17.32 -14.45
C HIS A 190 -48.19 16.10 -14.01
N GLY A 191 -47.61 14.90 -14.14
CA GLY A 191 -48.28 13.64 -13.78
C GLY A 191 -48.52 13.45 -12.27
N ALA A 192 -49.33 12.46 -11.89
CA ALA A 192 -49.70 12.21 -10.48
C ALA A 192 -48.49 11.97 -9.54
N LEU A 193 -47.43 11.34 -10.05
CA LEU A 193 -46.17 11.14 -9.33
C LEU A 193 -45.45 12.46 -9.03
N PHE A 194 -45.56 13.46 -9.92
CA PHE A 194 -44.95 14.77 -9.72
C PHE A 194 -45.60 15.49 -8.55
N ALA A 195 -46.93 15.61 -8.58
CA ALA A 195 -47.70 16.26 -7.53
C ALA A 195 -47.56 15.55 -6.16
N TRP A 196 -47.37 14.22 -6.15
CA TRP A 196 -47.10 13.48 -4.92
C TRP A 196 -45.75 13.88 -4.31
N PHE A 197 -44.67 13.90 -5.11
CA PHE A 197 -43.35 14.22 -4.59
C PHE A 197 -43.19 15.69 -4.21
N GLU A 198 -43.72 16.62 -5.00
CA GLU A 198 -43.80 18.05 -4.64
C GLU A 198 -44.43 18.22 -3.26
N ARG A 199 -45.60 17.62 -3.03
CA ARG A 199 -46.27 17.66 -1.72
C ARG A 199 -45.41 17.07 -0.60
N ARG A 200 -44.62 16.03 -0.88
CA ARG A 200 -43.73 15.41 0.12
C ARG A 200 -42.51 16.29 0.38
N PHE A 201 -41.93 16.89 -0.64
CA PHE A 201 -40.79 17.80 -0.54
C PHE A 201 -41.19 19.09 0.19
N ASP A 202 -42.33 19.69 -0.15
CA ASP A 202 -42.89 20.83 0.57
C ASP A 202 -43.19 20.54 2.04
N ASN A 203 -43.66 19.32 2.32
CA ASN A 203 -43.89 18.89 3.70
C ASN A 203 -42.55 18.72 4.44
N LEU A 204 -41.52 18.19 3.78
CA LEU A 204 -40.18 18.07 4.34
C LEU A 204 -39.57 19.45 4.60
N SER A 205 -39.70 20.38 3.67
CA SER A 205 -39.20 21.76 3.79
C SER A 205 -39.90 22.50 4.93
N ARG A 206 -41.24 22.43 5.02
CA ARG A 206 -42.00 23.00 6.16
C ARG A 206 -41.63 22.35 7.49
N ARG A 207 -41.31 21.05 7.50
CA ARG A 207 -40.85 20.36 8.71
C ARG A 207 -39.45 20.83 9.10
N TYR A 208 -38.54 20.96 8.14
CA TYR A 208 -37.20 21.50 8.33
C TYR A 208 -37.25 22.93 8.90
N GLU A 209 -38.08 23.81 8.33
CA GLU A 209 -38.29 25.18 8.81
C GLU A 209 -38.77 25.21 10.28
N ARG A 210 -39.76 24.37 10.62
CA ARG A 210 -40.25 24.25 12.01
C ARG A 210 -39.17 23.75 12.96
N THR A 211 -38.40 22.74 12.56
CA THR A 211 -37.32 22.21 13.39
C THR A 211 -36.19 23.22 13.55
N LEU A 212 -35.85 23.95 12.49
CA LEU A 212 -34.83 25.00 12.51
C LEU A 212 -35.24 26.14 13.43
N SER A 213 -36.48 26.61 13.33
CA SER A 213 -37.03 27.64 14.23
C SER A 213 -36.99 27.19 15.70
N TRP A 214 -37.35 25.92 15.97
CA TRP A 214 -37.23 25.35 17.30
C TRP A 214 -35.77 25.30 17.80
N SER A 215 -34.83 24.86 16.95
CA SER A 215 -33.41 24.79 17.27
C SER A 215 -32.80 26.16 17.57
N LEU A 216 -33.16 27.19 16.79
CA LEU A 216 -32.71 28.56 17.01
C LEU A 216 -33.22 29.14 18.34
N ASN A 217 -34.45 28.78 18.73
CA ASN A 217 -35.02 29.19 20.02
C ASN A 217 -34.39 28.45 21.22
N HIS A 218 -33.83 27.25 21.01
CA HIS A 218 -33.22 26.42 22.06
C HIS A 218 -31.69 26.35 21.95
N ARG A 219 -31.05 27.51 21.74
CA ARG A 219 -29.58 27.62 21.54
C ARG A 219 -28.72 26.87 22.56
N ALA A 220 -29.11 26.87 23.85
CA ALA A 220 -28.34 26.19 24.89
C ALA A 220 -28.35 24.66 24.71
N ILE A 221 -29.49 24.09 24.33
CA ILE A 221 -29.63 22.65 24.04
C ILE A 221 -28.77 22.31 22.82
N ILE A 222 -28.84 23.11 21.76
CA ILE A 222 -28.05 22.89 20.54
C ILE A 222 -26.54 22.98 20.82
N MET A 223 -26.09 23.92 21.64
CA MET A 223 -24.67 24.01 22.03
C MET A 223 -24.21 22.80 22.84
N VAL A 224 -25.03 22.29 23.76
CA VAL A 224 -24.73 21.05 24.51
C VAL A 224 -24.69 19.84 23.57
N CYS A 225 -25.65 19.73 22.65
CA CYS A 225 -25.64 18.68 21.63
C CYS A 225 -24.38 18.76 20.76
N ALA A 226 -24.00 19.95 20.28
CA ALA A 226 -22.80 20.14 19.47
C ALA A 226 -21.52 19.75 20.24
N ALA A 227 -21.41 20.13 21.52
CA ALA A 227 -20.30 19.72 22.37
C ALA A 227 -20.28 18.19 22.60
N GLY A 228 -21.45 17.58 22.79
CA GLY A 228 -21.59 16.13 22.90
C GLY A 228 -21.16 15.39 21.62
N LEU A 229 -21.55 15.91 20.45
CA LEU A 229 -21.14 15.37 19.15
C LEU A 229 -19.63 15.52 18.93
N MET A 230 -19.03 16.67 19.28
CA MET A 230 -17.57 16.83 19.28
C MET A 230 -16.89 15.80 20.18
N GLY A 231 -17.42 15.56 21.39
CA GLY A 231 -16.91 14.53 22.29
C GLY A 231 -16.98 13.13 21.67
N LEU A 232 -18.06 12.82 20.96
CA LEU A 232 -18.22 11.55 20.24
C LEU A 232 -17.23 11.42 19.08
N THR A 233 -16.96 12.49 18.34
CA THR A 233 -15.93 12.51 17.30
C THR A 233 -14.55 12.17 17.87
N VAL A 234 -14.19 12.78 19.00
CA VAL A 234 -12.91 12.50 19.69
C VAL A 234 -12.86 11.05 20.19
N TYR A 235 -13.97 10.54 20.74
CA TYR A 235 -14.07 9.15 21.20
C TYR A 235 -13.87 8.15 20.06
N PHE A 236 -14.56 8.33 18.92
CA PHE A 236 -14.39 7.45 17.77
C PHE A 236 -12.97 7.53 17.22
N PHE A 237 -12.41 8.73 17.13
CA PHE A 237 -11.06 8.92 16.63
C PHE A 237 -9.99 8.22 17.50
N GLN A 238 -10.10 8.31 18.83
CA GLN A 238 -9.13 7.68 19.75
C GLN A 238 -9.23 6.14 19.78
N ASN A 239 -10.41 5.60 19.47
CA ASN A 239 -10.65 4.16 19.50
C ASN A 239 -10.53 3.50 18.13
N LEU A 240 -10.31 4.27 17.06
CA LEU A 240 -10.08 3.74 15.73
C LEU A 240 -8.66 3.22 15.61
N GLU A 241 -8.58 1.98 15.14
CA GLU A 241 -7.35 1.28 14.86
C GLU A 241 -6.61 1.88 13.64
N GLN A 242 -5.28 1.93 13.70
CA GLN A 242 -4.43 2.53 12.66
C GLN A 242 -3.67 1.45 11.88
N GLU A 243 -3.81 1.48 10.56
CA GLU A 243 -3.07 0.65 9.61
C GLU A 243 -2.55 1.52 8.46
N PHE A 244 -1.42 1.13 7.86
CA PHE A 244 -0.81 1.89 6.76
C PHE A 244 -1.49 1.59 5.42
N LEU A 245 -1.55 0.32 5.04
CA LEU A 245 -2.22 -0.14 3.83
C LEU A 245 -3.12 -1.34 4.16
N PRO A 246 -4.37 -1.34 3.69
CA PRO A 246 -5.22 -2.51 3.85
C PRO A 246 -4.69 -3.68 3.02
N GLU A 247 -4.98 -4.89 3.49
CA GLU A 247 -4.85 -6.10 2.69
C GLU A 247 -5.86 -6.08 1.55
N GLU A 248 -5.44 -6.54 0.38
CA GLU A 248 -6.29 -6.55 -0.80
C GLU A 248 -6.24 -7.93 -1.48
N ASP A 249 -7.37 -8.44 -1.92
CA ASP A 249 -7.38 -9.68 -2.69
C ASP A 249 -7.00 -9.43 -4.15
N LYS A 250 -5.71 -9.58 -4.45
CA LYS A 250 -5.20 -9.49 -5.83
C LYS A 250 -5.33 -10.79 -6.62
N GLY A 251 -6.07 -11.79 -6.12
CA GLY A 251 -6.17 -13.12 -6.74
C GLY A 251 -4.84 -13.90 -6.75
N ARG A 252 -3.91 -13.54 -5.87
CA ARG A 252 -2.58 -14.14 -5.75
C ARG A 252 -1.96 -13.82 -4.40
N PHE A 253 -1.02 -14.64 -3.97
CA PHE A 253 -0.20 -14.39 -2.80
C PHE A 253 1.09 -15.21 -2.89
N LEU A 254 2.04 -14.93 -2.00
CA LEU A 254 3.34 -15.61 -1.95
C LEU A 254 3.45 -16.35 -0.62
N ALA A 255 4.22 -17.43 -0.58
CA ALA A 255 4.71 -18.01 0.66
C ALA A 255 6.24 -18.10 0.63
N LEU A 256 6.85 -17.78 1.76
CA LEU A 256 8.28 -17.88 2.01
C LEU A 256 8.54 -19.09 2.90
N ALA A 257 9.32 -20.05 2.42
CA ALA A 257 9.86 -21.15 3.22
C ALA A 257 11.28 -20.83 3.68
N ILE A 258 11.54 -21.00 4.98
CA ILE A 258 12.86 -20.79 5.59
C ILE A 258 13.27 -22.08 6.27
N THR A 259 14.41 -22.63 5.88
CA THR A 259 15.00 -23.83 6.48
C THR A 259 16.13 -23.45 7.44
N PRO A 260 16.54 -24.36 8.35
CA PRO A 260 17.64 -24.09 9.27
C PRO A 260 18.94 -23.71 8.56
N GLN A 261 19.78 -22.92 9.23
CA GLN A 261 21.10 -22.55 8.71
C GLN A 261 21.96 -23.80 8.45
N GLY A 262 22.64 -23.82 7.31
CA GLY A 262 23.42 -24.98 6.84
C GLY A 262 22.66 -25.96 5.94
N SER A 263 21.36 -25.75 5.72
CA SER A 263 20.56 -26.55 4.78
C SER A 263 21.04 -26.39 3.33
N THR A 264 21.07 -27.51 2.60
CA THR A 264 21.40 -27.53 1.16
C THR A 264 20.18 -27.12 0.33
N PRO A 265 20.35 -26.67 -0.92
CA PRO A 265 19.23 -26.40 -1.82
C PRO A 265 18.30 -27.62 -1.98
N GLU A 266 18.85 -28.83 -1.97
CA GLU A 266 18.05 -30.07 -2.06
C GLU A 266 17.23 -30.34 -0.80
N TYR A 267 17.71 -29.89 0.37
CA TYR A 267 16.91 -29.95 1.59
C TYR A 267 15.70 -29.03 1.46
N THR A 268 15.93 -27.78 1.04
CA THR A 268 14.87 -26.80 0.82
C THR A 268 13.89 -27.23 -0.28
N ASP A 269 14.37 -27.84 -1.38
CA ASP A 269 13.51 -28.39 -2.45
C ASP A 269 12.52 -29.43 -1.92
N ARG A 270 12.95 -30.32 -1.01
CA ARG A 270 12.03 -31.29 -0.39
C ARG A 270 10.92 -30.63 0.41
N MET A 271 11.23 -29.53 1.11
CA MET A 271 10.23 -28.77 1.87
C MET A 271 9.29 -28.01 0.94
N MET A 272 9.82 -27.43 -0.14
CA MET A 272 9.00 -26.79 -1.17
C MET A 272 8.04 -27.79 -1.83
N ARG A 273 8.47 -29.03 -2.10
CA ARG A 273 7.59 -30.08 -2.63
C ARG A 273 6.45 -30.46 -1.68
N GLN A 274 6.69 -30.45 -0.37
CA GLN A 274 5.59 -30.64 0.61
C GLN A 274 4.60 -29.47 0.55
N MET A 275 5.09 -28.23 0.44
CA MET A 275 4.22 -27.08 0.22
C MET A 275 3.44 -27.18 -1.10
N GLU A 276 4.05 -27.73 -2.16
CA GLU A 276 3.40 -27.91 -3.47
C GLU A 276 2.29 -28.95 -3.38
N GLU A 277 2.52 -30.03 -2.63
CA GLU A 277 1.49 -31.04 -2.37
C GLU A 277 0.30 -30.43 -1.63
N ILE A 278 0.55 -29.63 -0.59
CA ILE A 278 -0.50 -28.89 0.14
C ILE A 278 -1.27 -27.96 -0.81
N ALA A 279 -0.55 -27.17 -1.61
CA ALA A 279 -1.14 -26.24 -2.57
C ALA A 279 -1.96 -26.95 -3.66
N SER A 280 -1.51 -28.11 -4.15
CA SER A 280 -2.22 -28.91 -5.16
C SER A 280 -3.54 -29.48 -4.66
N GLN A 281 -3.67 -29.69 -3.35
CA GLN A 281 -4.89 -30.17 -2.70
C GLN A 281 -5.88 -29.05 -2.40
N THR A 282 -5.49 -27.79 -2.58
CA THR A 282 -6.33 -26.62 -2.29
C THR A 282 -7.13 -26.23 -3.54
N PRO A 283 -8.46 -26.45 -3.56
CA PRO A 283 -9.28 -26.24 -4.77
C PRO A 283 -9.37 -24.77 -5.20
N GLU A 284 -9.08 -23.82 -4.31
CA GLU A 284 -9.10 -22.40 -4.62
C GLU A 284 -7.93 -21.92 -5.50
N LEU A 285 -6.85 -22.72 -5.59
CA LEU A 285 -5.64 -22.42 -6.36
C LEU A 285 -5.75 -22.93 -7.80
N THR A 286 -5.41 -22.10 -8.78
CA THR A 286 -5.37 -22.47 -10.22
C THR A 286 -3.98 -22.72 -10.76
N GLY A 287 -2.96 -22.33 -10.00
CA GLY A 287 -1.58 -22.47 -10.39
C GLY A 287 -0.68 -22.06 -9.24
N TYR A 288 0.48 -22.70 -9.17
CA TYR A 288 1.54 -22.35 -8.25
C TYR A 288 2.89 -22.53 -8.95
N PHE A 289 3.88 -21.80 -8.49
CA PHE A 289 5.26 -21.89 -8.94
C PHE A 289 6.18 -21.80 -7.73
N SER A 290 7.08 -22.76 -7.57
CA SER A 290 8.07 -22.75 -6.50
C SER A 290 9.47 -22.51 -7.05
N ALA A 291 10.29 -21.82 -6.28
CA ALA A 291 11.70 -21.62 -6.59
C ALA A 291 12.53 -21.66 -5.32
N VAL A 292 13.58 -22.48 -5.32
CA VAL A 292 14.57 -22.57 -4.24
C VAL A 292 15.73 -21.63 -4.54
N ALA A 293 16.24 -20.94 -3.51
CA ALA A 293 17.36 -20.01 -3.62
C ALA A 293 17.15 -18.93 -4.70
N LEU A 294 15.92 -18.45 -4.86
CA LEU A 294 15.61 -17.40 -5.83
C LEU A 294 16.40 -16.13 -5.48
N PRO A 295 17.27 -15.62 -6.37
CA PRO A 295 18.05 -14.43 -6.10
C PRO A 295 17.20 -13.18 -6.33
N PHE A 296 16.77 -12.50 -5.25
CA PHE A 296 16.14 -11.18 -5.35
C PHE A 296 17.19 -10.06 -5.39
N ASN A 297 18.19 -10.12 -4.51
CA ASN A 297 19.30 -9.17 -4.42
C ASN A 297 20.57 -9.92 -4.01
N GLY A 298 21.50 -10.13 -4.95
CA GLY A 298 22.74 -10.87 -4.71
C GLY A 298 22.60 -12.39 -4.89
N PRO A 299 23.55 -13.19 -4.38
CA PRO A 299 23.52 -14.65 -4.52
C PRO A 299 22.31 -15.26 -3.80
N GLY A 300 21.67 -16.25 -4.44
CA GLY A 300 20.52 -16.96 -3.89
C GLY A 300 20.83 -17.63 -2.55
N ASP A 301 19.90 -17.57 -1.62
CA ASP A 301 20.04 -18.17 -0.29
C ASP A 301 19.52 -19.62 -0.31
N SER A 302 20.42 -20.61 -0.15
CA SER A 302 20.04 -22.02 -0.18
C SER A 302 19.03 -22.39 0.90
N THR A 303 18.92 -21.58 1.97
CA THR A 303 18.00 -21.82 3.08
C THR A 303 16.60 -21.29 2.82
N GLN A 304 16.37 -20.58 1.70
CA GLN A 304 15.10 -19.95 1.39
C GLN A 304 14.45 -20.53 0.12
N GLY A 305 13.13 -20.66 0.17
CA GLY A 305 12.30 -21.01 -0.98
C GLY A 305 11.09 -20.10 -1.07
N PHE A 306 10.67 -19.79 -2.29
CA PHE A 306 9.52 -18.94 -2.57
C PHE A 306 8.49 -19.72 -3.36
N MET A 307 7.24 -19.63 -2.94
CA MET A 307 6.09 -20.21 -3.66
C MET A 307 5.11 -19.11 -4.03
N PHE A 308 4.96 -18.88 -5.32
CA PHE A 308 3.99 -17.97 -5.90
C PHE A 308 2.71 -18.75 -6.16
N MET A 309 1.58 -18.25 -5.68
CA MET A 309 0.29 -18.91 -5.80
C MET A 309 -0.73 -17.99 -6.47
N ARG A 310 -1.49 -18.56 -7.41
CA ARG A 310 -2.58 -17.89 -8.10
C ARG A 310 -3.90 -18.52 -7.70
N LEU A 311 -4.82 -17.68 -7.26
CA LEU A 311 -6.19 -18.00 -6.96
C LEU A 311 -7.01 -18.01 -8.27
N ALA A 312 -7.99 -18.91 -8.43
CA ALA A 312 -8.96 -18.75 -9.54
C ALA A 312 -9.74 -17.42 -9.42
N ASN A 313 -10.60 -17.16 -10.40
CA ASN A 313 -11.56 -16.06 -10.37
C ASN A 313 -12.96 -16.62 -10.03
N GLY A 314 -13.76 -15.95 -9.19
CA GLY A 314 -15.16 -16.33 -8.88
C GLY A 314 -15.61 -16.01 -7.44
N GLU A 315 -16.85 -16.36 -7.08
CA GLU A 315 -17.35 -16.28 -5.69
C GLU A 315 -16.49 -17.16 -4.77
N ARG A 316 -15.67 -16.53 -3.95
CA ARG A 316 -14.62 -17.17 -3.16
C ARG A 316 -14.75 -16.81 -1.71
N ARG A 317 -14.23 -17.69 -0.86
CA ARG A 317 -13.90 -17.32 0.51
C ARG A 317 -12.85 -16.19 0.43
N PRO A 318 -12.94 -15.17 1.29
CA PRO A 318 -11.98 -14.07 1.25
C PRO A 318 -10.57 -14.60 1.47
N LEU A 319 -9.58 -14.01 0.82
CA LEU A 319 -8.16 -14.41 0.88
C LEU A 319 -7.67 -14.61 2.33
N ARG A 320 -8.11 -13.75 3.25
CA ARG A 320 -7.80 -13.84 4.68
C ARG A 320 -8.27 -15.15 5.31
N ASP A 321 -9.40 -15.70 4.88
CA ASP A 321 -9.92 -16.97 5.39
C ASP A 321 -9.21 -18.17 4.74
N ILE A 322 -8.84 -18.05 3.46
CA ILE A 322 -8.08 -19.08 2.73
C ILE A 322 -6.69 -19.26 3.36
N VAL A 323 -6.05 -18.15 3.74
CA VAL A 323 -4.68 -18.17 4.29
C VAL A 323 -4.67 -18.25 5.81
N GLY A 324 -5.46 -17.43 6.50
CA GLY A 324 -5.45 -17.25 7.96
C GLY A 324 -6.50 -18.06 8.73
N GLY A 325 -7.36 -18.83 8.05
CA GLY A 325 -8.34 -19.68 8.72
C GLY A 325 -7.68 -20.84 9.52
N PRO A 326 -8.39 -21.45 10.48
CA PRO A 326 -7.88 -22.59 11.26
C PRO A 326 -7.50 -23.81 10.40
N THR A 327 -8.12 -23.95 9.22
CA THR A 327 -7.82 -24.94 8.19
C THR A 327 -7.22 -24.32 6.92
N GLY A 328 -6.82 -23.04 7.01
CA GLY A 328 -6.25 -22.28 5.91
C GLY A 328 -4.82 -22.71 5.60
N LEU A 329 -4.31 -22.26 4.45
CA LEU A 329 -2.97 -22.59 3.96
C LEU A 329 -1.88 -22.22 4.96
N GLY A 330 -2.01 -21.09 5.67
CA GLY A 330 -1.04 -20.69 6.70
C GLY A 330 -0.96 -21.69 7.84
N ALA A 331 -2.09 -22.18 8.34
CA ALA A 331 -2.13 -23.20 9.39
C ALA A 331 -1.56 -24.53 8.89
N ARG A 332 -1.98 -24.99 7.70
CA ARG A 332 -1.48 -26.23 7.09
C ARG A 332 0.03 -26.18 6.84
N PHE A 333 0.55 -25.06 6.35
CA PHE A 333 1.99 -24.86 6.17
C PHE A 333 2.75 -24.96 7.49
N ILE A 334 2.19 -24.46 8.60
CA ILE A 334 2.83 -24.56 9.92
C ILE A 334 2.76 -26.00 10.46
N THR A 335 1.67 -26.74 10.22
CA THR A 335 1.45 -28.07 10.81
C THR A 335 1.98 -29.23 9.98
N GLU A 336 1.99 -29.11 8.66
CA GLU A 336 2.31 -30.21 7.72
C GLU A 336 3.72 -30.11 7.13
N VAL A 337 4.33 -28.91 7.07
CA VAL A 337 5.70 -28.74 6.55
C VAL A 337 6.70 -28.91 7.69
N GLU A 338 7.20 -30.13 7.85
CA GLU A 338 8.17 -30.45 8.89
C GLU A 338 9.59 -30.04 8.46
N GLY A 339 10.26 -29.19 9.25
CA GLY A 339 11.67 -28.85 9.03
C GLY A 339 11.91 -27.58 8.19
N ALA A 340 10.85 -26.82 7.90
CA ALA A 340 10.91 -25.45 7.41
C ALA A 340 9.82 -24.59 8.08
N ILE A 341 10.08 -23.29 8.21
CA ILE A 341 9.06 -22.32 8.59
C ILE A 341 8.49 -21.75 7.30
N ALA A 342 7.22 -22.05 7.01
CA ALA A 342 6.52 -21.55 5.84
C ALA A 342 5.55 -20.43 6.23
N ILE A 343 5.77 -19.23 5.66
CA ILE A 343 5.10 -17.99 6.02
C ILE A 343 4.36 -17.46 4.79
N PRO A 344 3.02 -17.40 4.80
CA PRO A 344 2.29 -16.71 3.75
C PRO A 344 2.48 -15.19 3.86
N ILE A 345 2.61 -14.53 2.71
CA ILE A 345 2.73 -13.08 2.54
C ILE A 345 1.56 -12.63 1.68
N LEU A 346 0.64 -11.90 2.29
CA LEU A 346 -0.56 -11.36 1.65
C LEU A 346 -0.21 -10.07 0.90
N PRO A 347 -0.74 -9.86 -0.32
CA PRO A 347 -0.58 -8.60 -1.02
C PRO A 347 -1.33 -7.45 -0.31
N LYS A 348 -0.76 -6.26 -0.42
CA LYS A 348 -1.34 -4.99 0.07
C LYS A 348 -1.76 -4.13 -1.13
N ALA A 349 -2.55 -3.09 -0.89
CA ALA A 349 -3.00 -2.17 -1.94
C ALA A 349 -1.85 -1.59 -2.78
N VAL A 350 -0.70 -1.32 -2.16
CA VAL A 350 0.54 -0.91 -2.85
C VAL A 350 1.65 -1.92 -2.55
N ASP A 351 2.28 -2.45 -3.59
CA ASP A 351 3.38 -3.40 -3.43
C ASP A 351 4.68 -2.65 -3.08
N LEU A 352 5.14 -2.81 -1.83
CA LEU A 352 6.34 -2.15 -1.29
C LEU A 352 7.55 -3.08 -1.16
N GLY A 353 7.47 -4.25 -1.79
CA GLY A 353 8.48 -5.31 -1.74
C GLY A 353 8.01 -6.51 -0.93
N ILE A 354 8.87 -7.53 -0.90
CA ILE A 354 8.63 -8.79 -0.20
C ILE A 354 9.26 -8.68 1.19
N SER A 355 8.54 -8.05 2.11
CA SER A 355 8.91 -7.98 3.52
C SER A 355 7.71 -8.26 4.42
N GLN A 356 7.99 -8.48 5.71
CA GLN A 356 6.94 -8.62 6.71
C GLN A 356 6.45 -7.22 7.14
N PRO A 357 5.17 -7.04 7.51
CA PRO A 357 4.62 -5.72 7.87
C PRO A 357 5.33 -5.08 9.07
N PHE A 358 5.69 -5.89 10.07
CA PHE A 358 6.41 -5.44 11.25
C PHE A 358 7.92 -5.62 11.05
N GLU A 359 8.66 -4.51 11.05
CA GLU A 359 10.13 -4.50 10.98
C GLU A 359 10.75 -3.49 11.96
N LEU A 360 11.45 -4.03 12.96
CA LEU A 360 12.21 -3.27 13.95
C LEU A 360 13.71 -3.50 13.76
N VAL A 361 14.46 -2.45 13.47
CA VAL A 361 15.91 -2.50 13.36
C VAL A 361 16.52 -2.20 14.71
N LEU A 362 17.33 -3.12 15.23
CA LEU A 362 18.19 -2.90 16.39
C LEU A 362 19.60 -2.59 15.92
N THR A 363 20.26 -1.63 16.57
CA THR A 363 21.65 -1.26 16.28
C THR A 363 22.51 -1.32 17.53
N HIS A 364 23.73 -1.82 17.36
CA HIS A 364 24.76 -1.84 18.41
C HIS A 364 26.15 -1.97 17.77
N THR A 365 27.21 -1.59 18.50
CA THR A 365 28.60 -1.73 18.02
C THR A 365 29.10 -3.17 18.13
N ASP A 366 28.79 -3.82 19.24
CA ASP A 366 29.09 -5.22 19.53
C ASP A 366 28.00 -6.16 19.00
N ILE A 367 28.39 -7.16 18.20
CA ILE A 367 27.49 -8.12 17.56
C ILE A 367 26.95 -9.14 18.57
N GLY A 368 27.77 -9.55 19.53
CA GLY A 368 27.40 -10.54 20.54
C GLY A 368 26.33 -9.98 21.48
N GLU A 369 26.52 -8.75 21.97
CA GLU A 369 25.51 -8.06 22.78
C GLU A 369 24.21 -7.81 21.99
N MET A 370 24.33 -7.36 20.73
CA MET A 370 23.17 -7.17 19.85
C MET A 370 22.38 -8.46 19.64
N TYR A 371 23.07 -9.58 19.44
CA TYR A 371 22.45 -10.88 19.25
C TYR A 371 21.76 -11.36 20.53
N ALA A 372 22.43 -11.26 21.68
CA ALA A 372 21.86 -11.65 22.97
C ALA A 372 20.59 -10.86 23.27
N PHE A 373 20.61 -9.53 23.07
CA PHE A 373 19.44 -8.69 23.25
C PHE A 373 18.34 -8.99 22.23
N SER A 374 18.69 -9.21 20.96
CA SER A 374 17.72 -9.59 19.91
C SER A 374 16.99 -10.89 20.27
N GLN A 375 17.68 -11.90 20.79
CA GLN A 375 17.05 -13.14 21.25
C GLN A 375 16.14 -12.91 22.46
N GLN A 376 16.57 -12.09 23.43
CA GLN A 376 15.74 -11.73 24.58
C GLN A 376 14.45 -11.02 24.15
N LEU A 377 14.55 -10.02 23.28
CA LEU A 377 13.40 -9.28 22.76
C LEU A 377 12.48 -10.20 21.94
N MET A 378 13.02 -11.04 21.06
CA MET A 378 12.20 -12.00 20.30
C MET A 378 11.44 -12.96 21.21
N ASN A 379 12.08 -13.48 22.26
CA ASN A 379 11.41 -14.37 23.21
C ASN A 379 10.29 -13.64 23.97
N ARG A 380 10.52 -12.37 24.35
CA ARG A 380 9.48 -11.54 24.98
C ARG A 380 8.31 -11.28 24.04
N LEU A 381 8.57 -10.92 22.78
CA LEU A 381 7.53 -10.68 21.77
C LEU A 381 6.70 -11.94 21.47
N ARG A 382 7.33 -13.11 21.43
CA ARG A 382 6.63 -14.39 21.27
C ARG A 382 5.72 -14.72 22.46
N GLN A 383 6.12 -14.37 23.69
CA GLN A 383 5.31 -14.60 24.90
C GLN A 383 4.05 -13.75 24.93
N GLU A 384 4.11 -12.52 24.42
CA GLU A 384 2.96 -11.60 24.37
C GLU A 384 1.93 -12.02 23.30
N GLY A 385 2.33 -12.84 22.31
CA GLY A 385 1.42 -13.49 21.37
C GLY A 385 0.78 -12.59 20.31
N PHE A 386 1.10 -11.28 20.28
CA PHE A 386 0.53 -10.34 19.30
C PHE A 386 1.24 -10.34 17.94
N LEU A 387 2.39 -11.01 17.82
CA LEU A 387 3.12 -11.20 16.56
C LEU A 387 3.32 -12.69 16.27
N ALA A 388 2.98 -13.10 15.05
CA ALA A 388 3.37 -14.39 14.49
C ALA A 388 4.74 -14.29 13.80
N ASN A 389 5.40 -15.45 13.66
CA ASN A 389 6.63 -15.62 12.87
C ASN A 389 7.76 -14.65 13.26
N VAL A 390 7.84 -14.29 14.55
CA VAL A 390 8.87 -13.37 15.07
C VAL A 390 10.25 -13.96 14.87
N ARG A 391 11.09 -13.27 14.09
CA ARG A 391 12.45 -13.71 13.73
C ARG A 391 13.40 -12.52 13.60
N ALA A 392 14.70 -12.80 13.66
CA ALA A 392 15.75 -11.82 13.40
C ALA A 392 16.44 -12.14 12.07
N SER A 393 16.87 -11.11 11.34
CA SER A 393 17.62 -11.28 10.09
C SER A 393 19.03 -11.86 10.32
N MET A 394 19.65 -11.53 11.45
CA MET A 394 20.97 -12.02 11.84
C MET A 394 20.86 -13.27 12.72
N GLU A 395 21.50 -14.35 12.27
CA GLU A 395 21.68 -15.59 13.03
C GLU A 395 23.17 -15.92 13.14
N LEU A 396 23.64 -16.29 14.34
CA LEU A 396 25.04 -16.68 14.60
C LEU A 396 25.25 -18.20 14.55
N THR A 397 24.34 -18.92 13.91
CA THR A 397 24.27 -20.39 13.90
C THR A 397 24.70 -21.00 12.57
N LYS A 398 25.20 -20.18 11.62
CA LYS A 398 25.60 -20.68 10.30
C LYS A 398 26.90 -21.48 10.44
N PRO A 399 26.89 -22.79 10.12
CA PRO A 399 28.11 -23.60 10.20
C PRO A 399 29.18 -23.05 9.24
N GLU A 400 30.39 -22.87 9.74
CA GLU A 400 31.54 -22.42 8.96
C GLU A 400 32.79 -23.25 9.25
N LEU A 401 33.67 -23.33 8.26
CA LEU A 401 34.99 -23.95 8.36
C LEU A 401 36.05 -22.87 8.26
N ASP A 402 36.74 -22.58 9.36
CA ASP A 402 37.88 -21.67 9.41
C ASP A 402 39.17 -22.44 9.10
N LEU A 403 39.74 -22.20 7.92
CA LEU A 403 40.97 -22.84 7.46
C LEU A 403 42.18 -21.99 7.87
N ARG A 404 42.81 -22.36 8.98
CA ARG A 404 44.00 -21.67 9.50
C ARG A 404 45.26 -22.25 8.87
N VAL A 405 45.90 -21.47 8.01
CA VAL A 405 47.16 -21.86 7.36
C VAL A 405 48.31 -21.80 8.35
N ASP A 406 49.02 -22.94 8.52
CA ASP A 406 50.26 -23.01 9.29
C ASP A 406 51.43 -22.50 8.42
N ARG A 407 51.80 -21.24 8.65
CA ARG A 407 52.83 -20.55 7.86
C ARG A 407 54.23 -21.14 8.09
N ASP A 408 54.50 -21.65 9.29
CA ASP A 408 55.81 -22.21 9.64
C ASP A 408 56.01 -23.55 8.92
N ARG A 409 54.99 -24.43 8.96
CA ARG A 409 55.01 -25.69 8.18
C ARG A 409 55.05 -25.46 6.68
N ALA A 410 54.29 -24.49 6.17
CA ALA A 410 54.33 -24.14 4.76
C ALA A 410 55.74 -23.68 4.32
N GLY A 411 56.43 -22.92 5.17
CA GLY A 411 57.82 -22.51 4.93
C GLY A 411 58.80 -23.69 4.88
N VAL A 412 58.70 -24.62 5.84
CA VAL A 412 59.54 -25.84 5.88
C VAL A 412 59.30 -26.74 4.67
N LEU A 413 58.06 -26.86 4.22
CA LEU A 413 57.66 -27.68 3.07
C LEU A 413 57.79 -26.93 1.73
N ASN A 414 58.35 -25.71 1.73
CA ASN A 414 58.59 -24.89 0.54
C ASN A 414 57.32 -24.59 -0.29
N VAL A 415 56.17 -24.45 0.40
CA VAL A 415 54.87 -24.13 -0.19
C VAL A 415 54.51 -22.66 0.09
N SER A 416 54.07 -21.94 -0.93
CA SER A 416 53.62 -20.54 -0.78
C SER A 416 52.19 -20.48 -0.22
N VAL A 417 51.93 -19.55 0.72
CA VAL A 417 50.57 -19.26 1.19
C VAL A 417 49.66 -18.83 0.03
N ALA A 418 50.21 -18.12 -0.96
CA ALA A 418 49.46 -17.71 -2.14
C ALA A 418 49.00 -18.91 -2.99
N ASP A 419 49.81 -19.97 -3.08
CA ASP A 419 49.46 -21.18 -3.84
C ASP A 419 48.41 -21.99 -3.10
N ILE A 420 48.47 -22.05 -1.77
CA ILE A 420 47.42 -22.64 -0.93
C ILE A 420 46.10 -21.89 -1.15
N SER A 421 46.09 -20.57 -1.02
CA SER A 421 44.88 -19.74 -1.21
C SER A 421 44.32 -19.87 -2.62
N ARG A 422 45.17 -19.84 -3.66
CA ARG A 422 44.74 -20.00 -5.06
C ARG A 422 44.13 -21.39 -5.31
N THR A 423 44.76 -22.44 -4.78
CA THR A 423 44.26 -23.82 -4.91
C THR A 423 42.86 -23.94 -4.29
N LEU A 424 42.67 -23.38 -3.08
CA LEU A 424 41.36 -23.35 -2.42
C LEU A 424 40.32 -22.54 -3.19
N GLN A 425 40.70 -21.38 -3.74
CA GLN A 425 39.81 -20.54 -4.55
C GLN A 425 39.36 -21.24 -5.83
N ILE A 426 40.28 -21.88 -6.56
CA ILE A 426 39.94 -22.63 -7.78
C ILE A 426 39.03 -23.81 -7.43
N LEU A 427 39.44 -24.66 -6.49
CA LEU A 427 38.75 -25.94 -6.27
C LEU A 427 37.39 -25.77 -5.56
N PHE A 428 37.29 -24.88 -4.57
CA PHE A 428 36.06 -24.71 -3.79
C PHE A 428 35.29 -23.44 -4.16
N GLY A 429 35.98 -22.32 -4.38
CA GLY A 429 35.34 -21.05 -4.73
C GLY A 429 34.77 -21.01 -6.14
N GLY A 430 35.39 -21.75 -7.07
CA GLY A 430 35.12 -21.61 -8.50
C GLY A 430 35.78 -20.35 -9.02
N GLN A 431 36.82 -20.50 -9.84
CA GLN A 431 37.52 -19.35 -10.43
C GLN A 431 37.17 -19.23 -11.90
N ASP A 432 36.71 -18.05 -12.30
CA ASP A 432 36.65 -17.68 -13.71
C ASP A 432 38.07 -17.45 -14.23
N LEU A 433 38.51 -18.32 -15.15
CA LEU A 433 39.87 -18.29 -15.69
C LEU A 433 39.93 -17.63 -17.07
N ALA A 434 38.85 -17.67 -17.84
CA ALA A 434 38.83 -17.22 -19.22
C ALA A 434 37.40 -17.07 -19.74
N ASP A 435 37.25 -16.17 -20.70
CA ASP A 435 36.05 -16.05 -21.50
C ASP A 435 36.23 -16.72 -22.87
N ILE A 436 35.26 -17.54 -23.28
CA ILE A 436 35.19 -18.09 -24.63
C ILE A 436 34.01 -17.49 -25.39
N LYS A 437 34.22 -17.15 -26.68
CA LYS A 437 33.13 -16.69 -27.55
C LYS A 437 32.67 -17.83 -28.44
N GLN A 438 31.41 -18.22 -28.33
CA GLN A 438 30.80 -19.25 -29.14
C GLN A 438 29.40 -18.82 -29.58
N ARG A 439 29.06 -19.01 -30.86
CA ARG A 439 27.72 -18.68 -31.41
C ARG A 439 27.27 -17.24 -31.12
N GLY A 440 28.22 -16.29 -31.16
CA GLY A 440 27.95 -14.87 -30.90
C GLY A 440 27.65 -14.52 -29.45
N ARG A 441 27.79 -15.47 -28.51
CA ARG A 441 27.70 -15.25 -27.06
C ARG A 441 29.05 -15.49 -26.42
N GLN A 442 29.31 -14.79 -25.33
CA GLN A 442 30.48 -14.99 -24.48
C GLN A 442 30.06 -15.92 -23.32
N PHE A 443 30.90 -16.89 -23.00
CA PHE A 443 30.71 -17.84 -21.92
C PHE A 443 31.94 -17.79 -21.01
N GLU A 444 31.69 -17.68 -19.71
CA GLU A 444 32.73 -17.77 -18.69
C GLU A 444 33.18 -19.22 -18.53
N VAL A 445 34.49 -19.43 -18.40
CA VAL A 445 35.09 -20.74 -18.13
C VAL A 445 35.46 -20.79 -16.65
N VAL A 446 34.50 -21.25 -15.86
CA VAL A 446 34.67 -21.46 -14.42
C VAL A 446 35.27 -22.84 -14.17
N VAL A 447 36.44 -22.87 -13.52
CA VAL A 447 37.05 -24.10 -13.04
C VAL A 447 36.71 -24.26 -11.57
N GLN A 448 36.13 -25.42 -11.23
CA GLN A 448 35.77 -25.80 -9.88
C GLN A 448 35.89 -27.33 -9.73
N LEU A 449 36.10 -27.81 -8.51
CA LEU A 449 36.04 -29.24 -8.22
C LEU A 449 34.61 -29.78 -8.40
N GLU A 450 34.52 -31.02 -8.89
CA GLU A 450 33.24 -31.74 -9.03
C GLU A 450 32.49 -31.76 -7.70
N ARG A 451 31.16 -31.66 -7.77
CA ARG A 451 30.30 -31.41 -6.61
C ARG A 451 30.43 -32.49 -5.54
N ASP A 452 30.48 -33.76 -5.93
CA ASP A 452 30.60 -34.95 -5.08
C ASP A 452 31.95 -35.02 -4.33
N ARG A 453 32.97 -34.31 -4.81
CA ARG A 453 34.31 -34.25 -4.22
C ARG A 453 34.52 -33.03 -3.31
N ARG A 454 33.48 -32.26 -3.01
CA ARG A 454 33.55 -31.06 -2.15
C ARG A 454 32.37 -30.91 -1.19
N LEU A 455 31.75 -32.03 -0.81
CA LEU A 455 30.58 -32.01 0.08
C LEU A 455 30.96 -32.00 1.56
N THR A 456 32.09 -32.61 1.92
CA THR A 456 32.44 -32.86 3.32
C THR A 456 33.79 -32.22 3.68
N PRO A 457 34.00 -31.83 4.95
CA PRO A 457 35.29 -31.33 5.40
C PRO A 457 36.45 -32.32 5.13
N SER A 458 36.18 -33.63 5.19
CA SER A 458 37.17 -34.67 4.90
C SER A 458 37.67 -34.68 3.45
N ASP A 459 36.96 -34.06 2.51
CA ASP A 459 37.43 -33.96 1.13
C ASP A 459 38.67 -33.06 1.00
N LEU A 460 38.91 -32.16 1.98
CA LEU A 460 40.13 -31.36 2.05
C LEU A 460 41.40 -32.20 2.17
N ASP A 461 41.30 -33.40 2.76
CA ASP A 461 42.44 -34.32 2.89
C ASP A 461 42.90 -34.86 1.53
N ARG A 462 42.03 -34.82 0.50
CA ARG A 462 42.36 -35.32 -0.84
C ARG A 462 43.00 -34.25 -1.72
N ILE A 463 43.13 -33.03 -1.22
CA ILE A 463 43.65 -31.90 -1.97
C ILE A 463 45.16 -31.81 -1.79
N TYR A 464 45.86 -31.57 -2.89
CA TYR A 464 47.30 -31.39 -2.92
C TYR A 464 47.65 -30.01 -3.46
N VAL A 465 48.66 -29.40 -2.86
CA VAL A 465 49.23 -28.11 -3.29
C VAL A 465 50.67 -28.36 -3.74
N PRO A 466 51.08 -27.86 -4.92
CA PRO A 466 52.46 -27.98 -5.36
C PRO A 466 53.40 -27.10 -4.52
N ASP A 467 54.57 -27.63 -4.17
CA ASP A 467 55.69 -26.84 -3.66
C ASP A 467 56.44 -26.13 -4.80
N ARG A 468 57.40 -25.26 -4.47
CA ARG A 468 58.21 -24.57 -5.50
C ARG A 468 59.10 -25.49 -6.33
N GLY A 469 59.33 -26.73 -5.88
CA GLY A 469 60.07 -27.77 -6.59
C GLY A 469 59.20 -28.70 -7.44
N GLY A 470 57.88 -28.50 -7.47
CA GLY A 470 56.91 -29.32 -8.20
C GLY A 470 56.44 -30.58 -7.47
N LYS A 471 56.84 -30.80 -6.21
CA LYS A 471 56.35 -31.90 -5.38
C LYS A 471 54.99 -31.55 -4.79
N LEU A 472 54.06 -32.51 -4.83
CA LEU A 472 52.72 -32.32 -4.26
C LEU A 472 52.74 -32.57 -2.75
N VAL A 473 52.24 -31.59 -2.00
CA VAL A 473 52.07 -31.64 -0.54
C VAL A 473 50.58 -31.66 -0.23
N GLN A 474 50.15 -32.62 0.59
CA GLN A 474 48.75 -32.73 1.00
C GLN A 474 48.33 -31.51 1.84
N LEU A 475 47.18 -30.92 1.51
CA LEU A 475 46.69 -29.68 2.11
C LEU A 475 46.50 -29.81 3.64
N SER A 476 46.06 -30.96 4.12
CA SER A 476 45.84 -31.23 5.55
C SER A 476 47.11 -31.13 6.41
N ASN A 477 48.31 -31.24 5.82
CA ASN A 477 49.56 -31.00 6.54
C ASN A 477 49.88 -29.50 6.73
N LEU A 478 49.24 -28.65 5.92
CA LEU A 478 49.50 -27.21 5.82
C LEU A 478 48.41 -26.35 6.47
N VAL A 479 47.22 -26.90 6.69
CA VAL A 479 46.08 -26.18 7.25
C VAL A 479 45.50 -26.90 8.46
N THR A 480 45.07 -26.12 9.45
CA THR A 480 44.25 -26.61 10.56
C THR A 480 42.81 -26.19 10.31
N VAL A 481 41.89 -27.16 10.28
CA VAL A 481 40.47 -26.90 10.09
C VAL A 481 39.83 -26.69 11.47
N VAL A 482 39.24 -25.52 11.69
CA VAL A 482 38.47 -25.21 12.89
C VAL A 482 37.00 -25.08 12.49
N THR A 483 36.15 -25.95 13.04
CA THR A 483 34.70 -25.86 12.84
C THR A 483 34.13 -24.82 13.79
N GLY A 484 33.38 -23.87 13.25
CA GLY A 484 32.76 -22.80 14.02
C GLY A 484 31.33 -22.52 13.56
N ALA A 485 30.72 -21.50 14.16
CA ALA A 485 29.49 -20.92 13.70
C ALA A 485 29.69 -19.41 13.54
N GLY A 486 29.35 -18.91 12.36
CA GLY A 486 29.47 -17.51 12.00
C GLY A 486 28.11 -16.83 11.80
N PRO A 487 28.09 -15.50 11.66
CA PRO A 487 26.89 -14.79 11.23
C PRO A 487 26.49 -15.21 9.82
N ASN A 488 25.20 -15.50 9.61
CA ASN A 488 24.65 -15.76 8.28
C ASN A 488 24.81 -14.55 7.33
N ARG A 489 24.67 -13.34 7.88
CA ARG A 489 24.87 -12.05 7.23
C ARG A 489 25.19 -10.98 8.28
N ILE A 490 25.97 -9.97 7.90
CA ILE A 490 26.22 -8.78 8.73
C ILE A 490 25.53 -7.60 8.06
N GLU A 491 24.36 -7.24 8.57
CA GLU A 491 23.59 -6.13 8.06
C GLU A 491 24.06 -4.80 8.67
N ARG A 492 23.86 -3.73 7.90
CA ARG A 492 24.11 -2.37 8.38
C ARG A 492 22.94 -1.49 8.04
N TYR A 493 22.53 -0.67 9.00
CA TYR A 493 21.52 0.35 8.85
C TYR A 493 22.10 1.70 9.32
N ASN A 494 21.97 2.74 8.52
CA ASN A 494 22.55 4.06 8.79
C ASN A 494 24.04 4.00 9.21
N ARG A 495 24.83 3.18 8.51
CA ARG A 495 26.27 2.94 8.73
C ARG A 495 26.62 2.26 10.08
N GLN A 496 25.64 1.83 10.86
CA GLN A 496 25.83 1.03 12.07
C GLN A 496 25.53 -0.44 11.79
N ARG A 497 26.13 -1.37 12.53
CA ARG A 497 25.75 -2.78 12.48
C ARG A 497 24.33 -2.93 13.02
N SER A 498 23.54 -3.78 12.39
CA SER A 498 22.14 -3.93 12.73
C SER A 498 21.64 -5.35 12.60
N THR A 499 20.57 -5.66 13.32
CA THR A 499 19.72 -6.83 13.10
C THR A 499 18.28 -6.36 12.99
N THR A 500 17.52 -6.89 12.03
CA THR A 500 16.11 -6.54 11.85
C THR A 500 15.26 -7.66 12.42
N ILE A 501 14.43 -7.33 13.40
CA ILE A 501 13.37 -8.19 13.90
C ILE A 501 12.16 -8.01 13.01
N GLN A 502 11.64 -9.10 12.48
CA GLN A 502 10.50 -9.15 11.58
C GLN A 502 9.38 -9.99 12.18
N GLY A 503 8.13 -9.67 11.86
CA GLY A 503 6.96 -10.45 12.25
C GLY A 503 5.68 -10.01 11.56
N THR A 504 4.60 -10.77 11.78
CA THR A 504 3.27 -10.45 11.27
C THR A 504 2.34 -10.17 12.46
N PRO A 505 1.70 -8.99 12.57
CA PRO A 505 0.66 -8.75 13.56
C PRO A 505 -0.49 -9.77 13.46
N VAL A 506 -0.96 -10.29 14.59
CA VAL A 506 -2.07 -11.25 14.65
C VAL A 506 -3.20 -10.70 15.50
N GLY A 507 -4.37 -10.52 14.91
CA GLY A 507 -5.57 -10.06 15.63
C GLY A 507 -5.48 -8.61 16.13
N LEU A 508 -4.51 -7.84 15.64
CA LEU A 508 -4.36 -6.41 15.92
C LEU A 508 -3.65 -5.69 14.76
N PRO A 509 -3.88 -4.37 14.60
CA PRO A 509 -3.22 -3.55 13.59
C PRO A 509 -1.73 -3.36 13.85
N LEU A 510 -1.00 -3.04 12.79
CA LEU A 510 0.43 -2.74 12.84
C LEU A 510 0.76 -1.59 13.82
N GLY A 511 -0.04 -0.52 13.84
CA GLY A 511 0.19 0.62 14.73
C GLY A 511 0.16 0.23 16.22
N THR A 512 -0.80 -0.61 16.61
CA THR A 512 -0.92 -1.13 17.98
C THR A 512 0.23 -2.09 18.32
N ALA A 513 0.65 -2.94 17.37
CA ALA A 513 1.82 -3.82 17.56
C ALA A 513 3.10 -3.01 17.80
N MET A 514 3.29 -1.92 17.05
CA MET A 514 4.43 -1.01 17.22
C MET A 514 4.40 -0.34 18.59
N GLN A 515 3.25 0.22 18.99
CA GLN A 515 3.11 0.88 20.29
C GLN A 515 3.43 -0.06 21.46
N ARG A 516 2.86 -1.27 21.47
CA ARG A 516 3.15 -2.27 22.51
C ARG A 516 4.62 -2.67 22.53
N THR A 517 5.25 -2.77 21.36
CA THR A 517 6.68 -3.05 21.28
C THR A 517 7.50 -1.89 21.85
N GLU A 518 7.13 -0.63 21.61
CA GLU A 518 7.80 0.52 22.22
C GLU A 518 7.68 0.54 23.74
N GLU A 519 6.54 0.13 24.29
CA GLU A 519 6.34 -0.03 25.73
C GLU A 519 7.29 -1.10 26.30
N ILE A 520 7.39 -2.26 25.65
CA ILE A 520 8.34 -3.32 26.02
C ILE A 520 9.79 -2.82 25.93
N LEU A 521 10.15 -2.13 24.84
CA LEU A 521 11.49 -1.59 24.65
C LEU A 521 11.84 -0.58 25.76
N LYS A 522 10.91 0.27 26.22
CA LYS A 522 11.17 1.19 27.34
C LYS A 522 11.54 0.46 28.63
N GLU A 523 11.07 -0.77 28.82
CA GLU A 523 11.35 -1.57 30.01
C GLU A 523 12.67 -2.36 29.91
N ILE A 524 12.96 -2.95 28.74
CA ILE A 524 14.05 -3.93 28.60
C ILE A 524 15.27 -3.43 27.83
N LEU A 525 15.21 -2.27 27.17
CA LEU A 525 16.29 -1.79 26.30
C LEU A 525 17.55 -1.42 27.13
N PRO A 526 18.68 -2.12 26.94
CA PRO A 526 19.92 -1.80 27.64
C PRO A 526 20.53 -0.49 27.12
N PRO A 527 21.30 0.23 27.95
CA PRO A 527 22.03 1.40 27.49
C PRO A 527 22.99 1.03 26.35
N GLY A 528 23.13 1.92 25.36
CA GLY A 528 23.98 1.72 24.18
C GLY A 528 23.30 1.05 22.98
N HIS A 529 22.12 0.45 23.16
CA HIS A 529 21.33 -0.11 22.06
C HIS A 529 20.47 0.98 21.40
N GLY A 530 20.59 1.10 20.09
CA GLY A 530 19.68 1.91 19.27
C GLY A 530 18.57 1.05 18.69
N TYR A 531 17.42 1.66 18.43
CA TYR A 531 16.39 1.04 17.61
C TYR A 531 15.77 2.05 16.64
N THR A 532 15.28 1.55 15.52
CA THR A 532 14.58 2.35 14.52
C THR A 532 13.63 1.46 13.72
N TRP A 533 12.59 2.05 13.14
CA TRP A 533 11.62 1.34 12.34
C TRP A 533 12.08 1.27 10.88
N LYS A 534 11.67 0.22 10.16
CA LYS A 534 11.97 0.03 8.74
C LYS A 534 10.72 -0.42 7.99
N GLY A 535 10.72 -0.27 6.67
CA GLY A 535 9.66 -0.80 5.80
C GLY A 535 8.31 -0.15 6.10
N GLU A 536 7.26 -0.98 6.18
CA GLU A 536 5.90 -0.51 6.44
C GLU A 536 5.77 0.14 7.83
N SER A 537 6.48 -0.39 8.84
CA SER A 537 6.50 0.20 10.18
C SER A 537 7.08 1.61 10.18
N GLN A 538 8.09 1.88 9.35
CA GLN A 538 8.63 3.24 9.17
C GLN A 538 7.60 4.15 8.49
N ASN A 539 7.03 3.70 7.37
CA ASN A 539 6.05 4.49 6.62
C ASN A 539 4.84 4.86 7.48
N LEU A 540 4.35 3.95 8.32
CA LEU A 540 3.27 4.23 9.25
C LEU A 540 3.67 5.31 10.26
N ARG A 541 4.84 5.19 10.88
CA ARG A 541 5.33 6.19 11.86
C ARG A 541 5.50 7.58 11.25
N ASP A 542 6.14 7.64 10.09
CA ASP A 542 6.41 8.89 9.39
C ASP A 542 5.09 9.55 8.97
N SER A 543 4.12 8.76 8.47
CA SER A 543 2.80 9.25 8.05
C SER A 543 1.92 9.73 9.21
N SER A 544 1.88 8.99 10.33
CA SER A 544 1.03 9.34 11.47
C SER A 544 1.43 10.67 12.13
N GLY A 545 2.72 11.01 12.14
CA GLY A 545 3.19 12.30 12.63
C GLY A 545 2.86 13.46 11.68
N GLU A 546 2.99 13.20 10.38
CA GLU A 546 2.77 14.19 9.31
C GLU A 546 1.30 14.57 9.14
N ILE A 547 0.36 13.62 9.26
CA ILE A 547 -1.09 13.85 9.08
C ILE A 547 -1.61 15.00 9.95
N TRP A 548 -1.17 15.11 11.20
CA TRP A 548 -1.60 16.19 12.10
C TRP A 548 -1.16 17.57 11.64
N PHE A 549 0.09 17.66 11.18
CA PHE A 549 0.65 18.90 10.67
C PHE A 549 -0.11 19.34 9.42
N PHE A 550 -0.39 18.42 8.49
CA PHE A 550 -1.11 18.73 7.26
C PHE A 550 -2.58 19.03 7.47
N LEU A 551 -3.26 18.31 8.37
CA LEU A 551 -4.63 18.62 8.75
C LEU A 551 -4.74 20.03 9.36
N GLY A 552 -3.83 20.36 10.28
CA GLY A 552 -3.76 21.71 10.87
C GLY A 552 -3.50 22.79 9.81
N MET A 553 -2.56 22.54 8.90
CA MET A 553 -2.25 23.45 7.80
C MET A 553 -3.43 23.62 6.84
N ALA A 554 -4.14 22.55 6.49
CA ALA A 554 -5.34 22.60 5.64
C ALA A 554 -6.44 23.43 6.28
N ILE A 555 -6.72 23.23 7.58
CA ILE A 555 -7.71 24.03 8.31
C ILE A 555 -7.32 25.51 8.28
N ILE A 556 -6.05 25.84 8.51
CA ILE A 556 -5.56 27.23 8.49
C ILE A 556 -5.68 27.83 7.08
N VAL A 557 -5.25 27.10 6.04
CA VAL A 557 -5.30 27.58 4.65
C VAL A 557 -6.74 27.83 4.23
N VAL A 558 -7.66 26.90 4.49
CA VAL A 558 -9.08 27.06 4.15
C VAL A 558 -9.69 28.21 4.95
N TYR A 559 -9.37 28.31 6.24
CA TYR A 559 -9.82 29.43 7.07
C TYR A 559 -9.37 30.77 6.49
N MET A 560 -8.10 30.88 6.04
CA MET A 560 -7.57 32.11 5.43
C MET A 560 -8.22 32.43 4.09
N VAL A 561 -8.46 31.43 3.23
CA VAL A 561 -9.16 31.64 1.95
C VAL A 561 -10.59 32.09 2.17
N LEU A 562 -11.32 31.45 3.10
CA LEU A 562 -12.67 31.88 3.46
C LEU A 562 -12.67 33.26 4.14
N ALA A 563 -11.65 33.58 4.95
CA ALA A 563 -11.55 34.89 5.61
C ALA A 563 -11.34 36.01 4.60
N ALA A 564 -10.50 35.76 3.59
CA ALA A 564 -10.33 36.65 2.45
C ALA A 564 -11.62 36.77 1.63
N GLN A 565 -12.35 35.67 1.43
CA GLN A 565 -13.63 35.65 0.71
C GLN A 565 -14.72 36.47 1.39
N PHE A 566 -14.92 36.27 2.70
CA PHE A 566 -15.98 36.92 3.47
C PHE A 566 -15.57 38.28 4.00
N GLU A 567 -14.33 38.73 3.74
CA GLU A 567 -13.72 39.92 4.33
C GLU A 567 -13.90 39.96 5.86
N SER A 568 -13.86 38.79 6.51
CA SER A 568 -14.25 38.60 7.91
C SER A 568 -13.59 37.38 8.51
N PHE A 569 -13.13 37.49 9.75
CA PHE A 569 -12.61 36.37 10.53
C PHE A 569 -13.71 35.57 11.24
N VAL A 570 -14.94 36.10 11.30
CA VAL A 570 -16.05 35.47 12.03
C VAL A 570 -16.80 34.47 11.14
N HIS A 571 -17.10 34.84 9.89
CA HIS A 571 -17.85 33.98 8.97
C HIS A 571 -17.14 32.65 8.66
N PRO A 572 -15.82 32.60 8.41
CA PRO A 572 -15.09 31.34 8.24
C PRO A 572 -15.20 30.42 9.46
N PHE A 573 -15.17 30.98 10.67
CA PHE A 573 -15.33 30.20 11.90
C PHE A 573 -16.70 29.51 11.95
N THR A 574 -17.77 30.21 11.52
CA THR A 574 -19.11 29.60 11.47
C THR A 574 -19.21 28.46 10.47
N VAL A 575 -18.49 28.53 9.34
CA VAL A 575 -18.40 27.43 8.36
C VAL A 575 -17.59 26.26 8.93
N MET A 576 -16.48 26.54 9.60
CA MET A 576 -15.61 25.52 10.20
C MET A 576 -16.27 24.72 11.32
N LEU A 577 -17.32 25.25 11.97
CA LEU A 577 -18.12 24.49 12.94
C LEU A 577 -18.84 23.28 12.34
N ALA A 578 -18.98 23.20 11.01
CA ALA A 578 -19.50 22.02 10.33
C ALA A 578 -18.47 20.87 10.23
N LEU A 579 -17.16 21.17 10.34
CA LEU A 579 -16.10 20.18 10.15
C LEU A 579 -16.14 19.02 11.17
N PRO A 580 -16.36 19.25 12.48
CA PRO A 580 -16.49 18.17 13.46
C PRO A 580 -17.67 17.22 13.18
N LEU A 581 -18.76 17.73 12.60
CA LEU A 581 -19.92 16.92 12.19
C LEU A 581 -19.58 16.04 10.97
N ALA A 582 -18.78 16.55 10.03
CA ALA A 582 -18.27 15.74 8.92
C ALA A 582 -17.36 14.61 9.44
N PHE A 583 -16.44 14.92 10.37
CA PHE A 583 -15.60 13.91 11.02
C PHE A 583 -16.40 12.89 11.82
N LEU A 584 -17.48 13.31 12.49
CA LEU A 584 -18.38 12.39 13.18
C LEU A 584 -18.97 11.36 12.22
N GLY A 585 -19.43 11.80 11.04
CA GLY A 585 -19.96 10.91 10.02
C GLY A 585 -18.91 9.93 9.50
N ALA A 586 -17.71 10.44 9.18
CA ALA A 586 -16.62 9.62 8.68
C ALA A 586 -16.11 8.60 9.73
N PHE A 587 -15.71 9.06 10.91
CA PHE A 587 -15.19 8.19 11.97
C PHE A 587 -16.28 7.31 12.58
N GLY A 588 -17.51 7.81 12.70
CA GLY A 588 -18.63 7.02 13.20
C GLY A 588 -19.01 5.88 12.25
N LEU A 589 -18.97 6.11 10.93
CA LEU A 589 -19.20 5.06 9.95
C LEU A 589 -18.06 4.02 9.96
N LEU A 590 -16.81 4.46 10.01
CA LEU A 590 -15.66 3.55 10.11
C LEU A 590 -15.68 2.72 11.40
N TYR A 591 -16.01 3.34 12.54
CA TYR A 591 -16.16 2.64 13.82
C TYR A 591 -17.34 1.66 13.79
N GLY A 592 -18.43 2.01 13.12
CA GLY A 592 -19.55 1.10 12.89
C GLY A 592 -19.17 -0.10 12.03
N LEU A 593 -18.43 0.13 10.94
CA LEU A 593 -17.94 -0.93 10.05
C LEU A 593 -16.93 -1.84 10.74
N SER A 594 -16.01 -1.30 11.54
CA SER A 594 -15.07 -2.12 12.32
C SER A 594 -15.81 -3.00 13.33
N TRP A 595 -16.87 -2.48 13.96
CA TRP A 595 -17.72 -3.25 14.86
C TRP A 595 -18.48 -4.37 14.14
N VAL A 596 -19.02 -4.09 12.95
CA VAL A 596 -19.69 -5.11 12.11
C VAL A 596 -18.70 -6.19 11.67
N ASN A 597 -17.52 -5.83 11.18
CA ASN A 597 -16.48 -6.78 10.80
C ASN A 597 -15.97 -7.63 11.97
N HIS A 598 -16.06 -7.13 13.22
CA HIS A 598 -15.68 -7.88 14.41
C HIS A 598 -16.75 -8.89 14.86
N TYR A 599 -18.03 -8.71 14.51
CA TYR A 599 -19.15 -9.51 15.05
C TYR A 599 -20.07 -10.18 14.01
N GLY A 600 -19.95 -9.91 12.70
CA GLY A 600 -20.78 -10.61 11.71
C GLY A 600 -20.41 -10.33 10.24
N THR A 601 -20.20 -11.41 9.49
CA THR A 601 -20.19 -11.52 8.02
C THR A 601 -19.55 -10.36 7.26
N ASN A 602 -18.29 -10.55 6.89
CA ASN A 602 -17.54 -9.68 5.98
C ASN A 602 -18.32 -9.49 4.67
N PHE A 603 -18.64 -8.24 4.33
CA PHE A 603 -19.05 -7.84 2.99
C PHE A 603 -17.83 -7.60 2.12
#